data_AF-A0A838FP98-F1
#
_entry.id   AF-A0A838FP98-F1
#
_cell.length_a   1.000
_cell.length_b   1.000
_cell.length_c   1.000
_cell.angle_alpha   90.00
_cell.angle_beta   90.00
_cell.angle_gamma   90.00
#
_symmetry.space_group_name_H-M   'P 1'
#
loop_
_entity.id
_entity.type
_entity.pdbx_description
1 polymer ?
#
loop_
_entity_poly.entity_id
_entity_poly.type
_entity_poly.pdbx_seq_one_letter_code
_entity_poly.pdbx_strand_id
1 'polypeptide(L)' 'MMEIDSDRFRLSIPLGDALAFAMGWSDLGYEEPSDGMRHVVGALALDALEQEEQWREASIARSCLEQKWPNGFSL' A
#
# COMPACT_ATOMS: atom_id res chain seq x y z
N MET A 1 -16.50 -6.08 22.90
CA MET A 1 -15.40 -6.27 21.93
C MET A 1 -16.05 -6.19 20.56
N MET A 2 -15.71 -5.19 19.76
CA MET A 2 -16.26 -5.06 18.41
C MET A 2 -15.50 -6.06 17.54
N GLU A 3 -16.19 -7.07 17.01
CA GLU A 3 -15.61 -7.95 15.99
C GLU A 3 -15.35 -7.11 14.74
N ILE A 4 -14.08 -6.84 14.46
CA ILE A 4 -13.68 -6.20 13.22
C ILE A 4 -13.72 -7.27 12.14
N ASP A 5 -14.65 -7.11 11.20
CA ASP A 5 -14.70 -7.92 9.99
C ASP A 5 -13.48 -7.58 9.12
N SER A 6 -12.48 -8.47 9.14
CA SER A 6 -11.23 -8.31 8.40
C SER A 6 -11.45 -8.24 6.88
N ASP A 7 -12.49 -8.87 6.36
CA ASP A 7 -12.74 -8.93 4.92
C ASP A 7 -13.28 -7.60 4.40
N ARG A 8 -13.93 -6.81 5.26
CA ARG A 8 -14.51 -5.50 4.92
C ARG A 8 -13.48 -4.40 4.70
N PHE A 9 -12.27 -4.53 5.26
CA PHE A 9 -11.22 -3.51 5.21
C PHE A 9 -10.02 -3.92 4.35
N ARG A 10 -10.22 -4.86 3.42
CA ARG A 10 -9.19 -5.25 2.45
C ARG A 10 -9.13 -4.28 1.28
N LEU A 11 -7.95 -4.21 0.65
CA LEU A 11 -7.80 -3.61 -0.66
C LEU A 11 -8.75 -4.31 -1.65
N SER A 12 -9.62 -3.53 -2.29
CA SER A 12 -10.51 -4.03 -3.35
C SER A 12 -9.84 -4.13 -4.71
N ILE A 13 -8.57 -3.74 -4.78
CA ILE A 13 -7.73 -3.75 -5.99
C ILE A 13 -6.59 -4.76 -5.82
N PRO A 14 -6.08 -5.34 -6.92
CA PRO A 14 -4.90 -6.18 -6.85
C PRO A 14 -3.72 -5.45 -6.20
N LEU A 15 -2.94 -6.17 -5.41
CA LEU A 15 -1.80 -5.60 -4.69
C LEU A 15 -0.77 -4.95 -5.63
N GLY A 16 -0.55 -5.55 -6.81
CA GLY A 16 0.33 -4.97 -7.84
C GLY A 16 -0.14 -3.59 -8.30
N ASP A 17 -1.45 -3.40 -8.45
CA ASP A 17 -2.05 -2.11 -8.84
C ASP A 17 -1.95 -1.09 -7.70
N ALA A 18 -2.14 -1.54 -6.45
CA ALA A 18 -1.95 -0.70 -5.26
C ALA A 18 -0.51 -0.19 -5.15
N LEU A 19 0.48 -1.07 -5.35
CA LEU A 19 1.90 -0.68 -5.35
C LEU A 19 2.22 0.23 -6.53
N ALA A 20 1.74 -0.06 -7.74
CA ALA A 20 1.92 0.81 -8.89
C ALA A 20 1.34 2.22 -8.66
N PHE A 21 0.18 2.31 -8.03
CA PHE A 21 -0.42 3.58 -7.64
C PHE A 21 0.42 4.32 -6.59
N ALA A 22 0.86 3.62 -5.55
CA ALA A 22 1.68 4.20 -4.49
C ALA A 22 3.02 4.75 -5.03
N MET A 23 3.58 4.11 -6.06
CA MET A 23 4.83 4.52 -6.71
C MET A 23 4.67 5.65 -7.73
N GLY A 24 3.43 5.99 -8.13
CA GLY A 24 3.18 6.98 -9.18
C GLY A 24 3.25 6.42 -10.60
N TRP A 25 3.14 5.09 -10.76
CA TRP A 25 3.13 4.42 -12.07
C TRP A 25 1.73 4.20 -12.63
N SER A 26 0.71 4.32 -11.78
CA SER A 26 -0.70 4.25 -12.15
C SER A 26 -1.46 5.34 -11.39
N ASP A 27 -2.54 5.82 -11.98
CA ASP A 27 -3.45 6.76 -11.35
C ASP A 27 -4.76 6.10 -10.92
N LEU A 28 -4.92 4.78 -11.12
CA LEU A 28 -6.16 4.03 -10.81
C LEU A 28 -7.46 4.66 -11.35
N GLY A 29 -7.35 5.47 -12.41
CA GLY A 29 -8.47 6.20 -12.98
C GLY A 29 -8.85 7.50 -12.26
N TYR A 30 -8.08 7.92 -11.24
CA TYR A 30 -8.20 9.27 -10.68
C TYR A 30 -7.63 10.30 -11.66
N GLU A 31 -8.33 11.42 -11.86
CA GLU A 31 -7.83 12.52 -12.70
C GLU A 31 -6.67 13.26 -12.03
N GLU A 32 -6.75 13.45 -10.71
CA GLU A 32 -5.73 14.16 -9.92
C GLU A 32 -5.45 13.41 -8.59
N PRO A 33 -4.73 12.27 -8.63
CA PRO A 33 -4.37 11.55 -7.43
C PRO A 33 -3.37 12.34 -6.58
N SER A 34 -3.73 12.57 -5.31
CA SER A 34 -2.85 13.25 -4.37
C SER A 34 -1.74 12.34 -3.84
N ASP A 35 -0.61 12.94 -3.47
CA ASP A 35 0.48 12.22 -2.80
C ASP A 35 0.03 11.54 -1.49
N GLY A 36 -0.88 12.19 -0.75
CA GLY A 36 -1.47 11.60 0.46
C GLY A 36 -2.24 10.30 0.17
N MET A 37 -2.99 10.24 -0.93
CA MET A 37 -3.68 9.01 -1.35
C MET A 37 -2.67 7.91 -1.70
N ARG A 38 -1.63 8.24 -2.46
CA ARG A 38 -0.59 7.29 -2.85
C ARG A 38 0.15 6.74 -1.63
N HIS A 39 0.44 7.60 -0.66
CA HIS A 39 1.06 7.22 0.60
C HIS A 39 0.17 6.24 1.39
N VAL A 40 -1.11 6.56 1.57
CA VAL A 40 -2.06 5.69 2.28
C VAL A 40 -2.19 4.34 1.58
N VAL A 41 -2.33 4.31 0.25
CA VAL A 41 -2.44 3.05 -0.50
C VAL A 41 -1.14 2.23 -0.38
N GLY A 42 0.03 2.87 -0.38
CA GLY A 42 1.30 2.19 -0.13
C GLY A 42 1.36 1.54 1.26
N ALA A 43 0.85 2.21 2.29
CA ALA A 43 0.77 1.65 3.64
C ALA A 43 -0.18 0.46 3.73
N LEU A 44 -1.34 0.55 3.09
CA LEU A 44 -2.30 -0.57 3.02
C LEU A 44 -1.76 -1.77 2.24
N ALA A 45 -0.98 -1.53 1.18
CA ALA A 45 -0.33 -2.59 0.43
C ALA A 45 0.72 -3.32 1.29
N LEU A 46 1.50 -2.59 2.09
CA LEU A 46 2.45 -3.19 3.03
C LEU A 46 1.75 -4.00 4.11
N ASP A 47 0.71 -3.43 4.74
CA ASP A 47 -0.06 -4.12 5.77
C ASP A 47 -0.67 -5.42 5.21
N ALA A 48 -1.22 -5.39 3.99
CA ALA A 48 -1.76 -6.58 3.34
C ALA A 48 -0.70 -7.68 3.13
N LEU A 49 0.51 -7.33 2.69
CA LEU A 49 1.61 -8.28 2.54
C LEU A 49 2.03 -8.91 3.88
N GLU A 50 2.08 -8.10 4.93
CA GLU A 50 2.48 -8.55 6.27
C GLU A 50 1.40 -9.46 6.90
N GLN A 51 0.11 -9.13 6.72
CA GLN A 51 -1.01 -9.96 7.16
C GLN A 51 -1.06 -11.32 6.45
N GLU A 52 -0.64 -11.37 5.19
CA GLU A 52 -0.53 -12.61 4.41
C GLU A 52 0.80 -13.36 4.63
N GLU A 53 1.63 -12.92 5.57
CA GLU A 53 2.94 -13.50 5.88
C GLU A 53 3.92 -13.50 4.68
N GLN A 54 3.72 -12.60 3.71
CA GLN A 54 4.59 -12.42 2.55
C GLN A 54 5.78 -11.51 2.89
N TRP A 55 6.59 -11.93 3.87
CA TRP A 55 7.64 -11.10 4.48
C TRP A 55 8.69 -10.59 3.49
N ARG A 56 9.03 -11.39 2.49
CA ARG A 56 10.05 -11.03 1.50
C ARG A 56 9.53 -9.92 0.58
N GLU A 57 8.32 -10.08 0.10
CA GLU A 57 7.60 -9.14 -0.74
C GLU A 57 7.34 -7.84 0.02
N ALA A 58 6.94 -7.93 1.30
CA ALA A 58 6.79 -6.78 2.19
C ALA A 58 8.09 -5.98 2.33
N SER A 59 9.22 -6.66 2.54
CA SER A 59 10.54 -6.01 2.66
C SER A 59 10.96 -5.29 1.37
N ILE A 60 10.72 -5.91 0.22
CA ILE A 60 10.99 -5.30 -1.10
C ILE A 60 10.10 -4.08 -1.31
N ALA A 61 8.78 -4.23 -1.11
CA ALA A 61 7.83 -3.14 -1.25
C ALA A 61 8.17 -1.96 -0.33
N ARG A 62 8.56 -2.24 0.92
CA ARG A 62 8.96 -1.21 1.90
C ARG A 62 10.17 -0.43 1.41
N SER A 63 11.20 -1.13 0.94
CA SER A 63 12.40 -0.49 0.40
C SER A 63 12.10 0.43 -0.80
N CYS A 64 11.18 0.01 -1.68
CA CYS A 64 10.74 0.84 -2.81
C CYS A 64 9.94 2.06 -2.35
N LEU A 65 9.01 1.87 -1.40
CA LEU A 65 8.18 2.93 -0.85
C LEU A 65 8.99 3.95 -0.05
N GLU A 66 9.99 3.53 0.71
CA GLU A 66 10.93 4.43 1.40
C GLU A 66 11.75 5.29 0.43
N GLN A 67 12.21 4.71 -0.69
CA GLN A 67 12.91 5.48 -1.72
C GLN A 67 12.03 6.58 -2.33
N LYS A 68 10.74 6.30 -2.50
CA LYS A 68 9.77 7.24 -3.06
C LYS A 68 9.27 8.24 -2.02
N TRP A 69 9.04 7.79 -0.79
CA TRP A 69 8.42 8.52 0.31
C TRP A 69 9.29 8.41 1.57
N PRO A 70 10.41 9.18 1.65
CA PRO A 70 11.48 8.95 2.64
C PRO A 70 11.06 9.10 4.10
N ASN A 71 10.00 9.88 4.37
CA ASN A 71 9.53 10.17 5.73
C ASN A 71 8.28 9.37 6.11
N GLY A 72 7.85 8.44 5.25
CA GLY A 72 6.53 7.81 5.35
C GLY A 72 6.52 6.33 5.69
N PHE A 73 7.67 5.66 5.58
CA PHE A 73 7.77 4.19 5.66
C PHE A 73 9.01 3.67 6.40
N SER A 74 9.90 4.58 6.83
CA SER A 74 11.06 4.24 7.64
C SER A 74 10.62 3.69 9.00
N LEU A 75 11.05 2.46 9.34
CA LEU A 75 10.90 1.88 10.67
C LEU A 75 11.78 2.59 11.71
#